data_AF-A0A3M9MWT2-F1
#
_entry.id   AF-A0A3M9MWT2-F1
#
_cell.length_a   1.000
_cell.length_b   1.000
_cell.length_c   1.000
_cell.angle_alpha   90.00
_cell.angle_beta   90.00
_cell.angle_gamma   90.00
#
_symmetry.space_group_name_H-M   'P 1'
#
loop_
_entity.id
_entity.type
_entity.pdbx_description
1 polymer ?
#
loop_
_entity_poly.entity_id
_entity_poly.type
_entity_poly.pdbx_seq_one_letter_code
_entity_poly.pdbx_strand_id
1 'polypeptide(L)'
;MRLLDDICFILKEGTDLLKKGSAAFPSGIHFSLLIDKSNLIDISSIYKYISSSSSPFKFSLTFNLSLPDLQSVSPFTLAAFFFLPNYKLLDGKPVINLLPSKEGNSKSTQNLLEKISTEQRFGGVACNKLTLYNHLDYTGSNNQRVENPSEAIRRMVFDRDWLREESDFVGATISSTNEMEDFVQELKKSECEFQEVNPQVYSLLVARKELFREVESLKIKVQHLAEDLNNEKTYNAFLKENHQAKLLQEYYDHEYEVLPTWFKRLGHIIKFITGKRRLFL
;
A
#
# COMPACT_ATOMS: atom_id res chain seq x y z
N MET A 1 -24.02 3.27 0.54
CA MET A 1 -22.64 3.35 -0.02
C MET A 1 -22.72 4.04 -1.36
N ARG A 2 -21.78 4.92 -1.73
CA ARG A 2 -21.90 5.75 -2.95
C ARG A 2 -20.95 5.28 -4.06
N LEU A 3 -21.27 5.57 -5.32
CA LEU A 3 -20.37 5.38 -6.47
C LEU A 3 -19.08 6.21 -6.31
N LEU A 4 -19.18 7.36 -5.65
CA LEU A 4 -18.04 8.22 -5.31
C LEU A 4 -16.90 7.48 -4.61
N ASP A 5 -17.19 6.43 -3.83
CA ASP A 5 -16.19 5.66 -3.09
C ASP A 5 -15.21 4.89 -4.03
N ASP A 6 -15.58 4.67 -5.30
CA ASP A 6 -14.79 3.92 -6.28
C ASP A 6 -14.07 4.84 -7.29
N ILE A 7 -14.22 6.16 -7.15
CA ILE A 7 -13.58 7.11 -8.05
C ILE A 7 -12.21 7.49 -7.49
N CYS A 8 -11.20 7.32 -8.33
CA CYS A 8 -9.86 7.78 -8.09
C CYS A 8 -9.66 9.12 -8.81
N PHE A 9 -9.57 10.19 -8.03
CA PHE A 9 -9.31 11.52 -8.56
C PHE A 9 -7.82 11.70 -8.81
N ILE A 10 -7.45 11.86 -10.08
CA ILE A 10 -6.06 12.05 -10.50
C ILE A 10 -5.78 13.55 -10.52
N LEU A 11 -4.98 14.02 -9.57
CA LEU A 11 -4.54 15.41 -9.51
C LEU A 11 -3.35 15.60 -10.44
N LYS A 12 -3.54 16.42 -11.49
CA LYS A 12 -2.50 16.68 -12.50
C LYS A 12 -1.33 17.49 -11.91
N GLU A 13 -1.65 18.52 -11.13
CA GLU A 13 -0.65 19.36 -10.47
C GLU A 13 -0.59 19.03 -8.98
N GLY A 14 0.43 18.26 -8.56
CA GLY A 14 0.68 17.99 -7.14
C GLY A 14 0.95 19.24 -6.31
N THR A 15 1.31 20.36 -6.95
CA THR A 15 1.53 21.66 -6.29
C THR A 15 0.23 22.32 -5.84
N ASP A 16 -0.92 21.98 -6.44
CA ASP A 16 -2.21 22.52 -6.02
C ASP A 16 -2.65 22.01 -4.64
N LEU A 17 -2.23 20.79 -4.28
CA LEU A 17 -2.32 20.29 -2.91
C LEU A 17 -1.56 21.19 -1.94
N LEU A 18 -0.33 21.59 -2.31
CA LEU A 18 0.50 22.46 -1.47
C LEU A 18 -0.17 23.82 -1.23
N LYS A 19 -0.84 24.38 -2.25
CA LYS A 19 -1.47 25.71 -2.17
C LYS A 19 -2.73 25.73 -1.32
N LYS A 20 -3.64 24.76 -1.50
CA LYS A 20 -4.96 24.80 -0.86
C LYS A 20 -5.04 24.16 0.52
N GLY A 21 -4.05 23.35 0.90
CA GLY A 21 -4.14 22.61 2.15
C GLY A 21 -4.93 21.31 1.99
N SER A 22 -4.68 20.38 2.89
CA SER A 22 -5.40 19.10 2.96
C SER A 22 -6.86 19.23 3.39
N ALA A 23 -7.24 20.35 4.04
CA ALA A 23 -8.60 20.59 4.53
C ALA A 23 -9.62 20.84 3.41
N ALA A 24 -9.17 21.13 2.18
CA ALA A 24 -10.04 21.39 1.04
C ALA A 24 -10.65 20.12 0.43
N PHE A 25 -10.19 18.93 0.84
CA PHE A 25 -10.61 17.67 0.23
C PHE A 25 -11.77 17.02 1.01
N PRO A 26 -12.86 16.63 0.33
CA PRO A 26 -13.95 15.93 0.99
C PRO A 26 -13.47 14.61 1.61
N SER A 27 -13.94 14.31 2.82
CA SER A 27 -13.64 13.05 3.49
C SER A 27 -14.16 11.85 2.70
N GLY A 28 -13.37 10.78 2.64
CA GLY A 28 -13.76 9.52 1.99
C GLY A 28 -13.43 9.45 0.50
N ILE A 29 -12.91 10.51 -0.10
CA ILE A 29 -12.44 10.49 -1.49
C ILE A 29 -11.01 9.91 -1.55
N HIS A 30 -10.77 9.07 -2.57
CA HIS A 30 -9.46 8.54 -2.89
C HIS A 30 -8.77 9.40 -3.95
N PHE A 31 -7.59 9.91 -3.63
CA PHE A 31 -6.78 10.71 -4.54
C PHE A 31 -5.63 9.91 -5.12
N SER A 32 -5.24 10.24 -6.34
CA SER A 32 -3.99 9.77 -6.88
C SER A 32 -3.19 10.92 -7.46
N LEU A 33 -1.92 10.96 -7.12
CA LEU A 33 -1.02 12.00 -7.59
C LEU A 33 -0.48 11.59 -8.93
N LEU A 34 -0.75 12.37 -9.97
CA LEU A 34 -0.10 12.15 -11.25
C LEU A 34 1.38 12.46 -11.10
N ILE A 35 2.23 11.48 -11.38
CA ILE A 35 3.67 11.64 -11.51
C ILE A 35 4.00 11.49 -12.99
N ASP A 36 4.43 12.59 -13.59
CA ASP A 36 4.85 12.68 -14.98
C ASP A 36 6.18 13.42 -15.08
N LYS A 37 6.66 13.60 -16.31
CA LYS A 37 7.99 14.21 -16.55
C LYS A 37 8.07 15.65 -16.05
N SER A 38 6.95 16.37 -16.02
CA SER A 38 6.90 17.79 -15.66
C SER A 38 7.03 18.02 -14.16
N ASN A 39 6.52 17.09 -13.33
CA ASN A 39 6.49 17.24 -11.88
C ASN A 39 7.44 16.28 -11.13
N LEU A 40 8.24 15.51 -11.86
CA LEU A 40 9.20 14.56 -11.29
C LEU A 40 10.20 15.23 -10.34
N ILE A 41 10.60 16.47 -10.66
CA ILE A 41 11.56 17.26 -9.88
C ILE A 41 10.97 17.63 -8.50
N ASP A 42 9.64 17.77 -8.41
CA ASP A 42 8.93 18.20 -7.21
C ASP A 42 8.51 17.04 -6.29
N ILE A 43 8.79 15.80 -6.67
CA ILE A 43 8.30 14.61 -5.95
C ILE A 43 8.71 14.60 -4.46
N SER A 44 9.91 15.07 -4.15
CA SER A 44 10.41 15.19 -2.77
C SER A 44 9.64 16.24 -1.96
N SER A 45 9.27 17.35 -2.60
CA SER A 45 8.47 18.41 -1.99
C SER A 45 7.05 17.94 -1.71
N ILE A 46 6.46 17.19 -2.66
CA ILE A 46 5.15 16.56 -2.52
C ILE A 46 5.17 15.55 -1.35
N TYR A 47 6.19 14.67 -1.28
CA TYR A 47 6.35 13.73 -0.17
C TYR A 47 6.41 14.45 1.19
N LYS A 48 7.26 15.47 1.30
CA LYS A 48 7.44 16.24 2.54
C LYS A 48 6.14 16.89 3.00
N TYR A 49 5.35 17.41 2.05
CA TYR A 49 4.06 17.99 2.37
C TYR A 49 3.08 16.94 2.88
N ILE A 50 2.92 15.81 2.18
CA ILE A 50 1.96 14.78 2.57
C ILE A 50 2.34 14.17 3.92
N SER A 51 3.62 13.86 4.12
CA SER A 51 4.14 13.30 5.38
C SER A 51 3.99 14.24 6.58
N SER A 52 4.03 15.56 6.37
CA SER A 52 3.78 16.55 7.42
C SER A 52 2.31 16.91 7.59
N SER A 53 1.48 16.63 6.59
CA SER A 53 0.04 16.87 6.66
C SER A 53 -0.63 15.82 7.53
N SER A 54 -1.44 16.25 8.50
CA SER A 54 -2.34 15.37 9.29
C SER A 54 -3.61 15.00 8.51
N SER A 55 -3.53 14.96 7.18
CA SER A 55 -4.73 14.81 6.36
C SER A 55 -5.38 13.43 6.58
N PRO A 56 -6.71 13.32 6.56
CA PRO A 56 -7.39 12.03 6.68
C PRO A 56 -7.62 11.35 5.31
N PHE A 57 -7.20 11.96 4.19
CA PHE A 57 -7.51 11.42 2.87
C PHE A 57 -6.58 10.27 2.50
N LYS A 58 -7.13 9.22 1.90
CA LYS A 58 -6.35 8.11 1.34
C LYS A 58 -5.80 8.52 -0.02
N PHE A 59 -4.58 8.11 -0.34
CA PHE A 59 -4.00 8.42 -1.64
C PHE A 59 -3.15 7.29 -2.24
N SER A 60 -2.94 7.36 -3.54
CA SER A 60 -2.02 6.51 -4.31
C SER A 60 -1.17 7.35 -5.28
N LEU A 61 -0.28 6.71 -6.03
CA LEU A 61 0.44 7.34 -7.13
C LEU A 61 -0.09 6.86 -8.48
N THR A 62 -0.23 7.79 -9.43
CA THR A 62 -0.51 7.51 -10.83
C THR A 62 0.71 7.83 -11.66
N PHE A 63 1.28 6.87 -12.37
CA PHE A 63 2.45 7.12 -13.21
C PHE A 63 2.07 7.30 -14.68
N ASN A 64 2.59 8.37 -15.27
CA ASN A 64 2.59 8.63 -16.71
C ASN A 64 4.03 8.92 -17.18
N LEU A 65 4.90 7.93 -17.01
CA LEU A 65 6.34 8.03 -17.28
C LEU A 65 6.83 6.89 -18.17
N SER A 66 7.87 7.18 -18.94
CA SER A 66 8.70 6.14 -19.55
C SER A 66 9.60 5.48 -18.50
N LEU A 67 10.11 4.28 -18.79
CA LEU A 67 11.05 3.60 -17.88
C LEU A 67 12.32 4.42 -17.60
N PRO A 68 12.97 5.05 -18.59
CA PRO A 68 14.13 5.92 -18.35
C PRO A 68 13.83 7.08 -17.41
N ASP A 69 12.66 7.73 -17.54
CA ASP A 69 12.27 8.82 -16.66
C ASP A 69 12.10 8.30 -15.22
N LEU A 70 11.47 7.13 -15.02
CA LEU A 70 11.29 6.55 -13.69
C LEU A 70 12.63 6.14 -13.05
N GLN A 71 13.57 5.62 -13.84
CA GLN A 71 14.92 5.26 -13.38
C GLN A 71 15.77 6.49 -12.99
N SER A 72 15.40 7.69 -13.44
CA SER A 72 16.06 8.92 -13.02
C SER A 72 15.69 9.34 -11.58
N VAL A 73 14.59 8.80 -11.05
CA VAL A 73 14.19 9.01 -9.65
C VAL A 73 14.81 7.95 -8.75
N SER A 74 15.30 8.38 -7.59
CA SER A 74 15.75 7.44 -6.57
C SER A 74 14.63 6.47 -6.19
N PRO A 75 14.85 5.14 -6.28
CA PRO A 75 13.87 4.14 -5.84
C PRO A 75 13.38 4.35 -4.40
N PHE A 76 14.25 4.87 -3.53
CA PHE A 76 13.91 5.20 -2.14
C PHE A 76 12.87 6.30 -2.05
N THR A 77 12.91 7.32 -2.92
CA THR A 77 11.95 8.42 -2.91
C THR A 77 10.56 7.92 -3.27
N LEU A 78 10.46 7.01 -4.25
CA LEU A 78 9.18 6.39 -4.63
C LEU A 78 8.66 5.47 -3.52
N ALA A 79 9.54 4.60 -3.01
CA ALA A 79 9.21 3.66 -1.94
C ALA A 79 8.76 4.36 -0.65
N ALA A 80 9.31 5.54 -0.34
CA ALA A 80 8.97 6.29 0.87
C ALA A 80 7.46 6.58 0.96
N PHE A 81 6.78 6.82 -0.17
CA PHE A 81 5.33 7.03 -0.18
C PHE A 81 4.56 5.82 0.34
N PHE A 82 5.02 4.59 0.09
CA PHE A 82 4.33 3.36 0.49
C PHE A 82 4.26 3.19 2.01
N PHE A 83 5.14 3.87 2.75
CA PHE A 83 5.17 3.85 4.21
C PHE A 83 4.31 4.95 4.85
N LEU A 84 3.70 5.84 4.05
CA LEU A 84 2.81 6.87 4.60
C LEU A 84 1.51 6.22 5.08
N PRO A 85 1.00 6.59 6.27
CA PRO A 85 -0.13 5.90 6.91
C PRO A 85 -1.42 5.97 6.09
N ASN A 86 -1.55 7.00 5.25
CA ASN A 86 -2.70 7.21 4.38
C ASN A 86 -2.48 6.69 2.96
N TYR A 87 -1.33 6.06 2.68
CA TYR A 87 -1.09 5.42 1.41
C TYR A 87 -2.04 4.24 1.24
N LYS A 88 -2.62 4.09 0.05
CA LYS A 88 -3.57 3.03 -0.21
C LYS A 88 -2.84 1.70 -0.38
N LEU A 89 -3.26 0.72 0.42
CA LEU A 89 -2.84 -0.67 0.33
C LEU A 89 -4.03 -1.55 -0.09
N LEU A 90 -3.77 -2.59 -0.88
CA LEU A 90 -4.70 -3.66 -1.23
C LEU A 90 -4.03 -5.00 -0.93
N ASP A 91 -4.62 -5.81 -0.04
CA ASP A 91 -3.98 -7.04 0.45
C ASP A 91 -2.53 -6.81 0.92
N GLY A 92 -2.27 -5.69 1.61
CA GLY A 92 -0.94 -5.30 2.11
C GLY A 92 0.02 -4.73 1.06
N LYS A 93 -0.35 -4.71 -0.23
CA LYS A 93 0.48 -4.21 -1.33
C LYS A 93 0.16 -2.75 -1.65
N PRO A 94 1.16 -1.88 -1.90
CA PRO A 94 0.92 -0.51 -2.36
C PRO A 94 0.17 -0.50 -3.69
N VAL A 95 -0.93 0.26 -3.71
CA VAL A 95 -1.73 0.48 -4.91
C VAL A 95 -1.07 1.52 -5.79
N ILE A 96 -0.82 1.16 -7.04
CA ILE A 96 -0.24 2.06 -8.04
C ILE A 96 -1.13 2.06 -9.27
N ASN A 97 -1.43 3.25 -9.77
CA ASN A 97 -2.17 3.42 -11.00
C ASN A 97 -1.20 3.63 -12.17
N LEU A 98 -1.38 2.89 -13.25
CA LEU A 98 -0.61 3.08 -14.48
C LEU A 98 -1.54 3.61 -15.56
N LEU A 99 -1.20 4.76 -16.13
CA LEU A 99 -1.90 5.23 -17.32
C LEU A 99 -1.45 4.42 -18.54
N PRO A 100 -2.36 4.14 -19.50
CA PRO A 100 -1.99 3.48 -20.74
C PRO A 100 -1.00 4.36 -21.51
N SER A 101 0.28 3.97 -21.52
CA SER A 101 1.29 4.67 -22.32
C SER A 101 1.19 4.24 -23.78
N LYS A 102 1.40 5.19 -24.70
CA LYS A 102 1.39 4.93 -26.15
C LYS A 102 2.44 3.92 -26.60
N GLU A 103 3.48 3.69 -25.79
CA GLU A 103 4.68 2.93 -26.17
C GLU A 103 4.73 1.50 -25.63
N GLY A 104 3.68 0.98 -24.98
CA GLY A 104 3.71 -0.37 -24.42
C GLY A 104 4.68 -0.54 -23.22
N ASN A 105 5.22 0.56 -22.70
CA ASN A 105 6.18 0.59 -21.59
C ASN A 105 5.57 0.21 -20.22
N SER A 106 4.26 -0.02 -20.14
CA SER A 106 3.55 -0.30 -18.88
C SER A 106 4.09 -1.52 -18.14
N LYS A 107 4.47 -2.59 -18.86
CA LYS A 107 5.00 -3.82 -18.24
C LYS A 107 6.39 -3.60 -17.61
N SER A 108 7.26 -2.86 -18.27
CA SER A 108 8.60 -2.56 -17.75
C SER A 108 8.53 -1.66 -16.51
N THR A 109 7.66 -0.65 -16.55
CA THR A 109 7.37 0.22 -15.40
C THR A 109 6.79 -0.59 -14.24
N GLN A 110 5.83 -1.47 -14.51
CA GLN A 110 5.28 -2.38 -13.50
C GLN A 110 6.36 -3.28 -12.88
N ASN A 111 7.23 -3.90 -13.69
CA ASN A 111 8.29 -4.75 -13.19
C ASN A 111 9.29 -3.99 -12.29
N LEU A 112 9.61 -2.74 -12.63
CA LEU A 112 10.46 -1.91 -11.79
C LEU A 112 9.79 -1.60 -10.45
N LEU A 113 8.53 -1.20 -10.46
CA LEU A 113 7.77 -0.90 -9.23
C LEU A 113 7.56 -2.16 -8.37
N GLU A 114 7.30 -3.32 -9.00
CA GLU A 114 7.22 -4.62 -8.34
C GLU A 114 8.52 -4.96 -7.62
N LYS A 115 9.66 -4.74 -8.30
CA LYS A 115 10.98 -4.94 -7.72
C LYS A 115 11.21 -4.02 -6.52
N ILE A 116 10.95 -2.72 -6.67
CA ILE A 116 11.09 -1.73 -5.58
C ILE A 116 10.25 -2.15 -4.37
N SER A 117 8.99 -2.49 -4.58
CA SER A 117 8.07 -2.88 -3.52
C SER A 117 8.49 -4.18 -2.81
N THR A 118 8.97 -5.16 -3.58
CA THR A 118 9.47 -6.45 -3.05
C THR A 118 10.73 -6.26 -2.22
N GLU A 119 11.67 -5.41 -2.67
CA GLU A 119 12.88 -5.05 -1.91
C GLU A 119 12.55 -4.37 -0.57
N GLN A 120 11.42 -3.68 -0.49
CA GLN A 120 10.89 -3.07 0.74
C GLN A 120 9.97 -3.99 1.56
N ARG A 121 9.88 -5.29 1.19
CA ARG A 121 9.10 -6.33 1.89
C ARG A 121 7.57 -6.18 1.84
N PHE A 122 7.03 -5.39 0.92
CA PHE A 122 5.58 -5.33 0.69
C PHE A 122 5.04 -6.53 -0.13
N GLY A 123 5.90 -7.39 -0.67
CA GLY A 123 5.49 -8.57 -1.44
C GLY A 123 4.93 -8.27 -2.84
N GLY A 124 5.15 -7.05 -3.36
CA GLY A 124 4.77 -6.63 -4.72
C GLY A 124 3.94 -5.35 -4.75
N VAL A 125 3.42 -4.95 -5.92
CA VAL A 125 2.51 -3.81 -6.07
C VAL A 125 1.15 -4.26 -6.60
N ALA A 126 0.09 -3.58 -6.18
CA ALA A 126 -1.24 -3.75 -6.76
C ALA A 126 -1.40 -2.74 -7.90
N CYS A 127 -1.11 -3.17 -9.12
CA CYS A 127 -1.22 -2.32 -10.31
C CYS A 127 -2.67 -2.22 -10.79
N ASN A 128 -3.27 -1.05 -10.60
CA ASN A 128 -4.56 -0.71 -11.18
C ASN A 128 -4.38 -0.12 -12.56
N LYS A 129 -5.04 -0.76 -13.52
CA LYS A 129 -5.27 -0.18 -14.84
C LYS A 129 -6.50 0.70 -14.72
N LEU A 130 -6.27 2.01 -14.65
CA LEU A 130 -7.39 2.95 -14.59
C LEU A 130 -8.05 3.01 -15.96
N THR A 131 -9.33 2.69 -16.00
CA THR A 131 -10.19 3.13 -17.10
C THR A 131 -10.40 4.63 -16.90
N LEU A 132 -9.69 5.43 -17.69
CA LEU A 132 -9.89 6.86 -17.71
C LEU A 132 -11.21 7.15 -18.42
N TYR A 133 -12.27 7.38 -17.65
CA TYR A 133 -13.48 8.02 -18.15
C TYR A 133 -13.24 9.52 -18.21
N ASN A 134 -12.34 9.88 -19.12
CA ASN A 134 -12.12 11.20 -19.68
C ASN A 134 -10.81 11.18 -20.46
N HIS A 135 -10.93 11.09 -21.79
CA HIS A 135 -10.02 11.77 -22.70
C HIS A 135 -10.26 13.29 -22.67
N LEU A 136 -10.76 13.88 -21.57
CA LEU A 136 -10.70 15.32 -21.32
C LEU A 136 -9.27 15.66 -20.93
N ASP A 137 -8.42 15.71 -21.94
CA ASP A 137 -7.17 16.46 -21.86
C ASP A 137 -7.54 17.94 -21.81
N TYR A 138 -7.83 18.46 -20.60
CA TYR A 138 -8.05 19.89 -20.34
C TYR A 138 -6.83 20.77 -20.74
N THR A 139 -5.71 20.17 -21.17
CA THR A 139 -4.52 20.90 -21.63
C THR A 139 -4.43 21.14 -23.14
N GLY A 140 -5.53 20.95 -23.87
CA GLY A 140 -5.82 21.78 -25.06
C GLY A 140 -4.92 21.58 -26.28
N SER A 141 -4.22 20.45 -26.44
CA SER A 141 -3.35 20.27 -27.62
C SER A 141 -3.89 19.36 -28.72
N ASN A 142 -5.00 18.63 -28.52
CA ASN A 142 -5.68 17.94 -29.62
C ASN A 142 -7.21 17.94 -29.47
N ASN A 143 -7.83 18.85 -30.23
CA ASN A 143 -9.26 19.05 -30.42
C ASN A 143 -10.03 17.79 -30.85
N GLN A 144 -10.57 17.03 -29.90
CA GLN A 144 -11.82 16.31 -30.13
C GLN A 144 -12.80 16.71 -29.03
N ARG A 145 -13.79 17.51 -29.46
CA ARG A 145 -15.02 17.96 -28.77
C ARG A 145 -14.98 17.81 -27.25
N VAL A 146 -14.84 18.96 -26.58
CA VAL A 146 -15.21 19.13 -25.17
C VAL A 146 -16.65 18.64 -25.02
N GLU A 147 -16.82 17.39 -24.62
CA GLU A 147 -18.09 16.93 -24.07
C GLU A 147 -18.35 17.77 -22.83
N ASN A 148 -19.60 18.20 -22.66
CA ASN A 148 -20.02 18.85 -21.43
C ASN A 148 -19.59 17.92 -20.27
N PRO A 149 -18.82 18.39 -19.27
CA PRO A 149 -18.35 17.56 -18.16
C PRO A 149 -19.47 16.76 -17.50
N SER A 150 -20.67 17.34 -17.45
CA SER A 150 -21.88 16.69 -16.93
C SER A 150 -22.29 15.47 -17.77
N GLU A 151 -22.21 15.58 -19.10
CA GLU A 151 -22.54 14.47 -20.00
C GLU A 151 -21.49 13.35 -19.92
N ALA A 152 -20.20 13.71 -19.79
CA ALA A 152 -19.13 12.73 -19.62
C ALA A 152 -19.28 11.94 -18.30
N ILE A 153 -19.57 12.63 -17.19
CA ILE A 153 -19.86 12.01 -15.89
C ILE A 153 -21.09 11.10 -16.00
N ARG A 154 -22.14 11.58 -16.68
CA ARG A 154 -23.35 10.78 -16.87
C ARG A 154 -23.05 9.50 -17.67
N ARG A 155 -22.32 9.58 -18.78
CA ARG A 155 -21.92 8.38 -19.54
C ARG A 155 -21.06 7.43 -18.71
N MET A 156 -20.12 7.96 -17.92
CA MET A 156 -19.34 7.17 -16.97
C MET A 156 -20.22 6.39 -15.98
N VAL A 157 -21.32 6.99 -15.52
CA VAL A 157 -22.26 6.33 -14.60
C VAL A 157 -23.21 5.36 -15.33
N PHE A 158 -23.73 5.72 -16.50
CA PHE A 158 -24.81 4.96 -17.15
C PHE A 158 -24.30 3.90 -18.14
N ASP A 159 -23.19 4.14 -18.83
CA ASP A 159 -22.70 3.26 -19.89
C ASP A 159 -21.76 2.17 -19.34
N ARG A 160 -21.32 2.30 -18.09
CA ARG A 160 -20.41 1.34 -17.44
C ARG A 160 -21.18 0.10 -16.98
N ASP A 161 -20.65 -1.08 -17.30
CA ASP A 161 -21.13 -2.33 -16.72
C ASP A 161 -20.54 -2.54 -15.32
N TRP A 162 -21.13 -1.82 -14.37
CA TRP A 162 -20.70 -1.84 -12.97
C TRP A 162 -20.77 -3.21 -12.30
N LEU A 163 -21.48 -4.20 -12.86
CA LEU A 163 -21.59 -5.53 -12.28
C LEU A 163 -20.52 -6.49 -12.81
N ARG A 164 -20.08 -6.32 -14.07
CA ARG A 164 -19.10 -7.21 -14.69
C ARG A 164 -17.67 -6.70 -14.65
N GLU A 165 -17.46 -5.39 -14.57
CA GLU A 165 -16.10 -4.87 -14.54
C GLU A 165 -15.35 -5.32 -13.28
N GLU A 166 -14.24 -6.01 -13.51
CA GLU A 166 -13.23 -6.39 -12.52
C GLU A 166 -12.31 -5.21 -12.15
N SER A 167 -12.39 -4.09 -12.89
CA SER A 167 -11.59 -2.90 -12.59
C SER A 167 -12.14 -2.20 -11.35
N ASP A 168 -11.32 -2.21 -10.30
CA ASP A 168 -11.69 -1.67 -8.99
C ASP A 168 -11.91 -0.15 -8.98
N PHE A 169 -11.39 0.59 -9.97
CA PHE A 169 -11.42 2.06 -9.96
C PHE A 169 -11.70 2.72 -11.31
N VAL A 170 -12.47 3.80 -11.24
CA VAL A 170 -12.60 4.77 -12.34
C VAL A 170 -11.67 5.95 -12.06
N GLY A 171 -10.80 6.25 -13.01
CA GLY A 171 -9.92 7.41 -12.92
C GLY A 171 -10.58 8.65 -13.50
N ALA A 172 -10.65 9.74 -12.74
CA ALA A 172 -11.06 11.05 -13.22
C ALA A 172 -9.91 12.05 -13.04
N THR A 173 -9.39 12.59 -14.14
CA THR A 173 -8.35 13.62 -14.08
C THR A 173 -8.98 14.97 -13.80
N ILE A 174 -8.47 15.67 -12.80
CA ILE A 174 -8.88 17.02 -12.42
C ILE A 174 -7.68 17.96 -12.52
N SER A 175 -7.88 19.13 -13.13
CA SER A 175 -6.81 20.12 -13.30
C SER A 175 -6.67 20.97 -12.05
N SER A 176 -7.80 21.25 -11.39
CA SER A 176 -7.83 22.00 -10.14
C SER A 176 -8.76 21.37 -9.10
N THR A 177 -8.54 21.73 -7.85
CA THR A 177 -9.39 21.34 -6.73
C THR A 177 -10.78 22.01 -6.74
N ASN A 178 -10.98 23.10 -7.49
CA ASN A 178 -12.32 23.67 -7.65
C ASN A 178 -13.19 22.77 -8.56
N GLU A 179 -12.60 22.29 -9.66
CA GLU A 179 -13.27 21.35 -10.58
C GLU A 179 -13.69 20.06 -9.87
N MET A 180 -12.95 19.65 -8.85
CA MET A 180 -13.29 18.49 -8.02
C MET A 180 -14.64 18.65 -7.33
N GLU A 181 -14.94 19.83 -6.77
CA GLU A 181 -16.21 20.04 -6.07
C GLU A 181 -17.39 19.94 -7.04
N ASP A 182 -17.27 20.62 -8.18
CA ASP A 182 -18.27 20.56 -9.26
C ASP A 182 -18.44 19.13 -9.78
N PHE A 183 -17.34 18.40 -9.99
CA PHE A 183 -17.38 16.99 -10.41
C PHE A 183 -18.08 16.12 -9.38
N VAL A 184 -17.78 16.30 -8.09
CA VAL A 184 -18.40 15.52 -7.00
C VAL A 184 -19.91 15.81 -6.92
N GLN A 185 -20.32 17.06 -7.11
CA GLN A 185 -21.74 17.42 -7.13
C GLN A 185 -22.46 16.79 -8.32
N GLU A 186 -21.90 16.89 -9.52
CA GLU A 186 -22.52 16.33 -10.74
C GLU A 186 -22.51 14.80 -10.74
N LEU A 187 -21.49 14.18 -10.15
CA LEU A 187 -21.46 12.74 -9.92
C LEU A 187 -22.59 12.31 -8.98
N LYS A 188 -22.79 13.01 -7.86
CA LYS A 188 -23.87 12.69 -6.91
C LYS A 188 -25.24 12.80 -7.59
N LYS A 189 -25.42 13.83 -8.42
CA LYS A 189 -26.64 14.01 -9.20
C LYS A 189 -26.84 12.86 -10.19
N SER A 190 -25.80 12.52 -10.97
CA SER A 190 -25.83 11.39 -11.91
C SER A 190 -26.07 10.05 -11.22
N GLU A 191 -25.52 9.85 -10.01
CA GLU A 191 -25.77 8.67 -9.18
C GLU A 191 -27.23 8.60 -8.71
N CYS A 192 -27.82 9.71 -8.26
CA CYS A 192 -29.24 9.77 -7.92
C CYS A 192 -30.13 9.44 -9.12
N GLU A 193 -29.85 10.05 -10.28
CA GLU A 193 -30.56 9.74 -11.52
C GLU A 193 -30.43 8.25 -11.88
N PHE A 194 -29.24 7.67 -11.74
CA PHE A 194 -29.01 6.25 -12.01
C PHE A 194 -29.78 5.35 -11.04
N GLN A 195 -29.84 5.71 -9.76
CA GLN A 195 -30.63 5.00 -8.76
C GLN A 195 -32.13 5.03 -9.10
N GLU A 196 -32.64 6.16 -9.58
CA GLU A 196 -34.05 6.30 -9.98
C GLU A 196 -34.38 5.51 -11.25
N VAL A 197 -33.49 5.52 -12.25
CA VAL A 197 -33.71 4.84 -13.53
C VAL A 197 -33.49 3.32 -13.40
N ASN A 198 -32.49 2.89 -12.62
CA ASN A 198 -32.09 1.48 -12.49
C ASN A 198 -31.98 1.02 -11.02
N PRO A 199 -33.07 1.06 -10.23
CA PRO A 199 -33.00 0.81 -8.79
C PRO A 199 -32.51 -0.60 -8.43
N GLN A 200 -32.86 -1.60 -9.24
CA GLN A 200 -32.41 -2.99 -9.03
C GLN A 200 -30.90 -3.12 -9.24
N VAL A 201 -30.36 -2.59 -10.34
CA VAL A 201 -28.92 -2.61 -10.61
C VAL A 201 -28.17 -1.86 -9.52
N TYR A 202 -28.65 -0.68 -9.13
CA TYR A 202 -28.06 0.08 -8.03
C TYR A 202 -28.05 -0.71 -6.72
N SER A 203 -29.14 -1.41 -6.38
CA SER A 203 -29.19 -2.25 -5.17
C SER A 203 -28.18 -3.40 -5.21
N LEU A 204 -28.00 -4.05 -6.37
CA LEU A 204 -27.00 -5.09 -6.56
C LEU A 204 -25.58 -4.53 -6.46
N LEU A 205 -25.34 -3.31 -6.93
CA LEU A 205 -24.04 -2.64 -6.78
C LEU A 205 -23.71 -2.34 -5.33
N VAL A 206 -24.67 -1.83 -4.57
CA VAL A 206 -24.49 -1.61 -3.13
C VAL A 206 -24.18 -2.94 -2.43
N ALA A 207 -24.95 -4.00 -2.71
CA ALA A 207 -24.73 -5.32 -2.13
C ALA A 207 -23.36 -5.92 -2.52
N ARG A 208 -22.96 -5.84 -3.80
CA ARG A 208 -21.65 -6.31 -4.29
C ARG A 208 -20.52 -5.62 -3.52
N LYS A 209 -20.63 -4.31 -3.32
CA LYS A 209 -19.62 -3.52 -2.61
C LYS A 209 -19.55 -3.85 -1.12
N GLU A 210 -20.69 -4.04 -0.47
CA GLU A 210 -20.76 -4.47 0.93
C GLU A 210 -20.10 -5.84 1.10
N LEU A 211 -20.41 -6.79 0.21
CA LEU A 211 -19.76 -8.10 0.17
C LEU A 211 -18.25 -7.99 -0.04
N PHE A 212 -17.80 -7.11 -0.95
CA PHE A 212 -16.36 -6.89 -1.18
C PHE A 212 -15.65 -6.37 0.08
N ARG A 213 -16.26 -5.41 0.79
CA ARG A 213 -15.73 -4.90 2.07
C ARG A 213 -15.69 -5.99 3.14
N GLU A 214 -16.71 -6.83 3.20
CA GLU A 214 -16.75 -7.95 4.13
C GLU A 214 -15.64 -8.97 3.82
N VAL A 215 -15.47 -9.32 2.55
CA VAL A 215 -14.37 -10.19 2.08
C VAL A 215 -13.02 -9.61 2.47
N GLU A 216 -12.78 -8.32 2.23
CA GLU A 216 -11.52 -7.66 2.58
C GLU A 216 -11.30 -7.62 4.10
N SER A 217 -12.34 -7.31 4.87
CA SER A 217 -12.28 -7.36 6.33
C SER A 217 -11.96 -8.76 6.86
N LEU A 218 -12.57 -9.80 6.27
CA LEU A 218 -12.32 -11.19 6.63
C LEU A 218 -10.90 -11.62 6.25
N LYS A 219 -10.39 -11.23 5.08
CA LYS A 219 -9.01 -11.50 4.68
C LYS A 219 -8.00 -10.91 5.67
N ILE A 220 -8.18 -9.65 6.07
CA ILE A 220 -7.31 -9.00 7.07
C ILE A 220 -7.36 -9.77 8.39
N LYS A 221 -8.55 -10.18 8.86
CA LYS A 221 -8.69 -11.01 10.07
C LYS A 221 -7.98 -12.35 9.94
N VAL A 222 -8.11 -13.02 8.80
CA VAL A 222 -7.44 -14.30 8.52
C VAL A 222 -5.92 -14.12 8.53
N GLN A 223 -5.40 -13.05 7.92
CA GLN A 223 -3.97 -12.75 7.95
C GLN A 223 -3.47 -12.53 9.38
N HIS A 224 -4.16 -11.71 10.17
CA HIS A 224 -3.80 -11.46 11.57
C HIS A 224 -3.79 -12.75 12.40
N LEU A 225 -4.83 -13.57 12.28
CA LEU A 225 -4.92 -14.85 13.00
C LEU A 225 -3.82 -15.83 12.55
N ALA A 226 -3.41 -15.79 11.28
CA ALA A 226 -2.31 -16.61 10.78
C ALA A 226 -0.95 -16.15 11.37
N GLU A 227 -0.73 -14.83 11.47
CA GLU A 227 0.44 -14.25 12.12
C GLU A 227 0.48 -14.59 13.61
N ASP A 228 -0.63 -14.45 14.33
CA ASP A 228 -0.75 -14.84 15.75
C ASP A 228 -0.45 -16.33 15.95
N LEU A 229 -1.03 -17.20 15.13
CA LEU A 229 -0.77 -18.63 15.19
C LEU A 229 0.70 -18.95 14.94
N ASN A 230 1.36 -18.23 14.04
CA ASN A 230 2.78 -18.40 13.76
C ASN A 230 3.65 -17.92 14.94
N ASN A 231 3.29 -16.79 15.55
CA ASN A 231 3.96 -16.26 16.74
C ASN A 231 3.85 -17.25 17.91
N GLU A 232 2.66 -17.80 18.15
CA GLU A 232 2.41 -18.84 19.16
C GLU A 232 3.21 -20.12 18.89
N LYS A 233 3.29 -20.57 17.63
CA LYS A 233 4.12 -21.74 17.26
C LYS A 233 5.59 -21.48 17.54
N THR A 234 6.08 -20.30 17.18
CA THR A 234 7.48 -19.90 17.39
C THR A 234 7.80 -19.80 18.89
N TYR A 235 6.90 -19.20 19.66
CA TYR A 235 7.01 -19.10 21.12
C TYR A 235 7.02 -20.48 21.78
N ASN A 236 6.11 -21.38 21.38
CA ASN A 236 6.07 -22.75 21.89
C ASN A 236 7.32 -23.56 21.51
N ALA A 237 7.87 -23.36 20.31
CA ALA A 237 9.14 -23.97 19.92
C ALA A 237 10.29 -23.49 20.83
N PHE A 238 10.39 -22.18 21.04
CA PHE A 238 11.37 -21.59 21.95
C PHE A 238 11.22 -22.09 23.39
N LEU A 239 10.00 -22.21 23.91
CA LEU A 239 9.75 -22.80 25.23
C LEU A 239 10.20 -24.25 25.32
N LYS A 240 9.94 -25.05 24.29
CA LYS A 240 10.38 -26.46 24.23
C LYS A 240 11.90 -26.57 24.19
N GLU A 241 12.55 -25.75 23.36
CA GLU A 241 14.01 -25.70 23.28
C GLU A 241 14.64 -25.30 24.62
N ASN A 242 14.10 -24.27 25.29
CA ASN A 242 14.58 -23.85 26.60
C ASN A 242 14.32 -24.90 27.68
N HIS A 243 13.18 -25.57 27.65
CA HIS A 243 12.89 -26.66 28.59
C HIS A 243 13.85 -27.84 28.39
N GLN A 244 14.14 -28.20 27.14
CA GLN A 244 15.15 -29.21 26.81
C GLN A 244 16.54 -28.77 27.23
N ALA A 245 16.91 -27.50 27.01
CA ALA A 245 18.19 -26.95 27.45
C ALA A 245 18.32 -27.00 28.98
N LYS A 246 17.24 -26.70 29.71
CA LYS A 246 17.21 -26.81 31.17
C LYS A 246 17.33 -28.25 31.64
N LEU A 247 16.60 -29.19 31.05
CA LEU A 247 16.71 -30.62 31.36
C LEU A 247 18.12 -31.16 31.06
N LEU A 248 18.72 -30.73 29.95
CA LEU A 248 20.09 -31.10 29.59
C LEU A 248 21.09 -30.55 30.60
N GLN A 249 20.93 -29.29 31.02
CA GLN A 249 21.76 -28.69 32.05
C GLN A 249 21.60 -29.41 33.40
N GLU A 250 20.36 -29.71 33.80
CA GLU A 250 20.08 -30.51 35.00
C GLU A 250 20.74 -31.90 34.94
N TYR A 251 20.70 -32.58 33.78
CA TYR A 251 21.42 -33.84 33.58
C TYR A 251 22.93 -33.69 33.75
N TYR A 252 23.55 -32.65 33.17
CA TYR A 252 24.99 -32.39 33.36
C TYR A 252 25.33 -32.06 34.83
N ASP A 253 24.50 -31.27 35.51
CA ASP A 253 24.69 -30.94 36.92
C ASP A 253 24.56 -32.18 37.82
N HIS A 254 23.72 -33.15 37.46
CA HIS A 254 23.54 -34.37 38.24
C HIS A 254 24.55 -35.48 37.90
N GLU A 255 24.92 -35.65 36.62
CA GLU A 255 25.78 -36.76 36.17
C GLU A 255 27.25 -36.36 36.02
N TYR A 256 27.54 -35.13 35.58
CA TYR A 256 28.91 -34.66 35.34
C TYR A 256 29.51 -33.89 36.52
N GLU A 257 28.69 -33.25 37.35
CA GLU A 257 29.19 -32.50 38.51
C GLU A 257 29.57 -33.39 39.71
N VAL A 258 29.19 -34.67 39.67
CA VAL A 258 29.66 -35.70 40.61
C VAL A 258 30.88 -36.43 40.05
N LEU A 259 31.90 -35.69 39.59
CA LEU A 259 33.25 -36.26 39.66
C LEU A 259 33.50 -36.60 41.14
N PRO A 260 33.74 -37.88 41.48
CA PRO A 260 33.93 -38.28 42.86
C PRO A 260 34.97 -37.36 43.51
N THR A 261 34.72 -36.94 44.75
CA THR A 261 35.59 -35.97 45.44
C THR A 261 37.06 -36.38 45.43
N TRP A 262 37.36 -37.68 45.38
CA TRP A 262 38.71 -38.20 45.22
C TRP A 262 39.37 -37.83 43.88
N PHE A 263 38.62 -37.81 42.77
CA PHE A 263 39.14 -37.44 41.45
C PHE A 263 39.42 -35.93 41.36
N LYS A 264 38.55 -35.10 41.96
CA LYS A 264 38.78 -33.66 42.13
C LYS A 264 40.05 -33.40 42.97
N ARG A 265 40.24 -34.14 44.06
CA ARG A 265 41.46 -34.10 44.89
C ARG A 265 42.71 -34.51 44.11
N LEU A 266 42.62 -35.56 43.29
CA LEU A 266 43.74 -36.05 42.48
C LEU A 266 44.16 -35.03 41.41
N GLY A 267 43.20 -34.36 40.77
CA GLY A 267 43.48 -33.24 39.86
C GLY A 267 44.17 -32.06 40.54
N HIS A 268 43.85 -31.76 41.82
CA HIS A 268 44.56 -30.74 42.60
C HIS A 268 46.01 -31.13 42.88
N ILE A 269 46.27 -32.39 43.21
CA ILE A 269 47.62 -32.92 43.43
C ILE A 269 48.45 -32.81 42.14
N ILE A 270 47.90 -33.23 40.99
CA ILE A 270 48.59 -33.11 39.69
C ILE A 270 48.89 -31.64 39.36
N LYS A 271 47.94 -30.72 39.59
CA LYS A 271 48.15 -29.28 39.37
C LYS A 271 49.23 -28.69 40.28
N PHE A 272 49.34 -29.20 41.52
CA PHE A 272 50.37 -28.80 42.46
C PHE A 272 51.76 -29.28 42.00
N ILE A 273 51.88 -30.56 41.61
CA ILE A 273 53.13 -31.15 41.13
C ILE A 273 53.61 -30.49 39.83
N THR A 274 52.68 -30.15 38.93
CA THR A 274 52.99 -29.47 37.66
C THR A 274 53.24 -27.97 37.80
N GLY A 275 53.21 -27.41 39.03
CA GLY A 275 53.54 -26.01 39.29
C GLY A 275 52.55 -24.98 38.75
N LYS A 276 51.37 -25.42 38.28
CA LYS A 276 50.37 -24.53 37.65
C LYS A 276 49.59 -23.68 38.65
N ARG A 277 49.61 -24.02 39.94
CA ARG A 277 49.22 -23.09 41.02
C ARG A 277 50.48 -22.64 41.74
N ARG A 278 50.90 -21.40 41.50
CA ARG A 278 51.79 -20.71 42.44
C ARG A 278 50.94 -20.38 43.67
N LEU A 279 51.32 -20.92 44.82
CA LEU A 279 50.81 -20.46 46.11
C LEU A 279 51.11 -18.95 46.16
N PHE A 280 50.08 -18.12 46.00
CA PHE A 280 50.13 -16.76 46.51
C PHE A 280 50.10 -16.91 48.03
N LEU A 281 51.30 -16.99 48.61
CA LEU A 281 51.57 -16.72 50.01
C LEU A 281 51.74 -15.21 50.17
#